data_AF-A0A7X9GBI1-F1
#
_entry.id   AF-A0A7X9GBI1-F1
#
_cell.length_a   1.000
_cell.length_b   1.000
_cell.length_c   1.000
_cell.angle_alpha   90.00
_cell.angle_beta   90.00
_cell.angle_gamma   90.00
#
_symmetry.space_group_name_H-M   'P 1'
#
loop_
_entity.id
_entity.type
_entity.pdbx_description
1 polymer ?
#
loop_
_entity_poly.entity_id
_entity_poly.type
_entity_poly.pdbx_seq_one_letter_code
_entity_poly.pdbx_strand_id
1 'polypeptide(L)' 'MTNKEKLNILEEIMELDEGTLTPETNLSDLDEWDSVTAISLIAYMEETYGKVVQGSQIRKFKTVADVMSLFD' A
#
# COMPACT_ATOMS: atom_id res chain seq x y z
N MET A 1 13.68 -4.53 -2.13
CA MET A 1 13.01 -3.69 -3.13
C MET A 1 13.48 -2.26 -3.01
N THR A 2 13.52 -1.52 -4.12
CA THR A 2 13.75 -0.07 -4.08
C THR A 2 12.47 0.69 -3.74
N ASN A 3 12.57 1.96 -3.31
CA ASN A 3 11.39 2.79 -3.05
C ASN A 3 10.49 2.93 -4.29
N LYS A 4 11.09 2.98 -5.50
CA LYS A 4 10.33 3.04 -6.74
C LYS A 4 9.49 1.77 -6.95
N GLU A 5 10.08 0.59 -6.74
CA GLU A 5 9.34 -0.67 -6.88
C GLU A 5 8.17 -0.78 -5.90
N LYS A 6 8.37 -0.35 -4.65
CA LYS A 6 7.30 -0.33 -3.63
C LYS A 6 6.14 0.58 -4.07
N LEU A 7 6.45 1.76 -4.64
CA LEU A 7 5.43 2.68 -5.15
C LEU A 7 4.69 2.08 -6.34
N ASN A 8 5.40 1.52 -7.32
CA ASN A 8 4.78 0.90 -8.49
C ASN A 8 3.81 -0.23 -8.12
N ILE A 9 4.13 -1.04 -7.10
CA ILE A 9 3.22 -2.10 -6.61
C ILE A 9 1.96 -1.51 -5.98
N LEU A 10 2.11 -0.43 -5.19
CA LEU A 10 0.97 0.25 -4.60
C LEU A 10 0.09 0.89 -5.67
N GLU A 11 0.71 1.50 -6.69
CA GLU A 11 -0.01 2.06 -7.85
C GLU A 11 -0.76 0.96 -8.61
N GLU A 12 -0.16 -0.22 -8.81
CA GLU A 12 -0.83 -1.36 -9.43
C GLU A 12 -2.01 -1.87 -8.60
N ILE A 13 -1.84 -2.01 -7.27
CA ILE A 13 -2.90 -2.46 -6.35
C ILE A 13 -4.05 -1.45 -6.31
N MET A 14 -3.73 -0.16 -6.38
CA MET A 14 -4.69 0.95 -6.32
C MET A 14 -5.22 1.36 -7.69
N GLU A 15 -4.82 0.67 -8.76
CA GLU A 15 -5.20 0.96 -10.15
C GLU A 15 -4.89 2.41 -10.58
N LEU A 16 -3.76 2.94 -10.11
CA LEU A 16 -3.24 4.29 -10.40
C LEU A 16 -2.15 4.27 -11.48
N ASP A 17 -1.97 5.41 -12.16
CA ASP A 17 -0.86 5.61 -13.10
C ASP A 17 0.51 5.66 -12.40
N GLU A 18 1.57 5.19 -13.09
CA GLU A 18 2.94 5.22 -12.54
C GLU A 18 3.39 6.65 -12.24
N GLY A 19 3.87 6.88 -11.01
CA GLY A 19 4.34 8.18 -10.54
C GLY A 19 3.24 9.09 -9.98
N THR A 20 2.03 8.55 -9.75
CA THR A 20 0.94 9.24 -9.07
C THR A 20 1.19 9.30 -7.56
N LEU A 21 1.72 8.22 -6.98
CA LEU A 21 1.94 8.13 -5.54
C LEU A 21 3.33 8.67 -5.15
N THR A 22 3.35 9.39 -4.03
CA THR A 22 4.59 9.78 -3.34
C THR A 22 4.56 9.28 -1.90
N PRO A 23 5.70 9.08 -1.23
CA PRO A 23 5.72 8.65 0.17
C PRO A 23 4.99 9.61 1.12
N GLU A 24 4.90 10.90 0.74
CA GLU A 24 4.24 11.97 1.52
C GLU A 24 2.73 12.02 1.28
N THR A 25 2.22 11.32 0.26
CA THR A 25 0.79 11.28 -0.09
C THR A 25 -0.01 10.65 1.06
N ASN A 26 -1.09 11.31 1.45
CA ASN A 26 -1.98 10.83 2.49
C ASN A 26 -2.97 9.82 1.91
N LEU A 27 -3.05 8.64 2.51
CA LEU A 27 -3.94 7.58 2.05
C LEU A 27 -5.41 7.98 2.16
N SER A 28 -5.75 8.84 3.12
CA SER A 28 -7.14 9.33 3.28
C SER A 28 -7.57 10.31 2.19
N ASP A 29 -6.63 10.80 1.38
CA ASP A 29 -6.90 11.70 0.24
C ASP A 29 -7.13 10.92 -1.07
N LEU A 30 -6.80 9.63 -1.07
CA LEU A 30 -6.96 8.73 -2.22
C LEU A 30 -8.32 8.04 -2.12
N ASP A 31 -9.19 8.25 -3.10
CA ASP A 31 -10.48 7.56 -3.20
C ASP A 31 -10.27 6.04 -3.41
N GLU A 32 -9.16 5.68 -4.04
CA GLU A 32 -8.70 4.33 -4.30
C GLU A 32 -8.25 3.62 -3.03
N TRP A 33 -7.94 4.34 -1.94
CA TRP A 33 -7.63 3.72 -0.66
C TRP A 33 -8.89 3.34 0.11
N ASP A 34 -9.45 2.20 -0.26
CA ASP A 34 -10.68 1.67 0.28
C ASP A 34 -10.46 0.30 0.94
N SER A 35 -11.56 -0.40 1.28
CA SER A 35 -11.44 -1.73 1.88
C SER A 35 -10.93 -2.78 0.89
N VAL A 36 -11.20 -2.61 -0.42
CA VAL A 36 -10.78 -3.55 -1.46
C VAL A 36 -9.27 -3.48 -1.65
N THR A 37 -8.70 -2.28 -1.88
CA THR A 37 -7.25 -2.13 -2.04
C THR A 37 -6.48 -2.52 -0.77
N ALA A 38 -7.04 -2.25 0.41
CA ALA A 38 -6.51 -2.76 1.67
C ALA A 38 -6.46 -4.29 1.74
N ILE A 39 -7.51 -4.99 1.30
CA ILE A 39 -7.55 -6.47 1.28
C ILE A 39 -6.55 -7.02 0.26
N SER A 40 -6.49 -6.44 -0.94
CA SER A 40 -5.53 -6.82 -1.98
C SER A 40 -4.09 -6.69 -1.49
N LEU A 41 -3.78 -5.61 -0.77
CA LEU A 41 -2.47 -5.43 -0.15
C LEU A 41 -2.18 -6.49 0.92
N ILE A 42 -3.14 -6.84 1.78
CA ILE A 42 -2.95 -7.90 2.79
C ILE A 42 -2.61 -9.22 2.09
N ALA A 43 -3.39 -9.61 1.09
CA ALA A 43 -3.17 -10.83 0.34
C ALA A 43 -1.79 -10.82 -0.32
N TYR A 44 -1.42 -9.72 -0.98
CA TYR A 44 -0.10 -9.55 -1.59
C TYR A 44 1.04 -9.72 -0.57
N MET A 45 0.92 -9.11 0.61
CA MET A 45 1.93 -9.20 1.67
C MET A 45 2.03 -10.62 2.25
N GLU A 46 0.89 -11.30 2.40
CA GLU A 46 0.84 -12.68 2.88
C GLU A 46 1.47 -13.64 1.86
N GLU A 47 1.13 -13.50 0.58
CA GLU A 47 1.66 -14.37 -0.49
C GLU A 47 3.13 -14.11 -0.79
N THR A 48 3.55 -12.84 -0.83
CA THR A 48 4.92 -12.47 -1.23
C THR A 48 5.91 -12.56 -0.07
N TYR A 49 5.50 -12.16 1.13
CA TYR A 49 6.39 -12.07 2.30
C TYR A 49 6.04 -13.05 3.42
N GLY A 50 4.94 -13.80 3.33
CA GLY A 50 4.46 -14.66 4.42
C GLY A 50 4.01 -13.85 5.65
N LYS A 51 3.78 -12.54 5.51
CA LYS A 51 3.41 -11.64 6.62
C LYS A 51 1.90 -11.45 6.65
N VAL A 52 1.26 -11.90 7.74
CA VAL A 52 -0.16 -11.66 7.97
C VAL A 52 -0.36 -10.23 8.47
N VAL A 53 -0.83 -9.34 7.60
CA VAL A 53 -1.15 -7.95 7.96
C VAL A 53 -2.60 -7.86 8.43
N GLN A 54 -2.82 -7.33 9.63
CA GLN A 54 -4.19 -7.13 10.13
C GLN A 54 -4.81 -5.87 9.50
N GLY A 55 -6.08 -5.95 9.10
CA GLY A 55 -6.81 -4.77 8.59
C GLY A 55 -6.89 -3.61 9.60
N SER A 56 -6.82 -3.91 10.90
CA SER A 56 -6.72 -2.91 11.96
C SER A 56 -5.39 -2.13 11.94
N GLN A 57 -4.31 -2.73 11.45
CA GLN A 57 -3.02 -2.07 11.25
C GLN A 57 -3.07 -1.16 10.02
N ILE A 58 -3.66 -1.63 8.93
CA ILE A 58 -3.81 -0.85 7.70
C ILE A 58 -4.63 0.42 7.94
N ARG A 59 -5.70 0.34 8.73
CA ARG A 59 -6.50 1.52 9.14
C ARG A 59 -5.74 2.55 9.96
N LYS A 60 -4.57 2.21 10.53
CA LYS A 60 -3.73 3.16 11.26
C LYS A 60 -2.74 3.89 10.35
N PHE A 61 -2.53 3.40 9.12
CA PHE A 61 -1.67 4.04 8.16
C PHE A 61 -2.27 5.37 7.72
N LYS A 62 -1.41 6.38 7.65
CA LYS A 62 -1.81 7.73 7.24
C LYS A 62 -1.22 8.08 5.89
N THR A 63 -0.03 7.59 5.60
CA THR A 63 0.72 7.96 4.40
C THR A 63 1.15 6.74 3.62
N VAL A 64 1.44 6.93 2.33
CA VAL A 64 2.02 5.87 1.48
C VAL A 64 3.31 5.32 2.10
N ALA A 65 4.12 6.16 2.75
CA ALA A 65 5.32 5.73 3.48
C ALA A 65 5.03 4.68 4.59
N ASP A 66 3.89 4.80 5.30
CA ASP A 66 3.47 3.79 6.28
C ASP A 66 3.23 2.44 5.61
N VAL A 67 2.61 2.44 4.43
CA VAL A 67 2.34 1.22 3.65
C VAL A 67 3.64 0.63 3.11
N MET A 68 4.53 1.47 2.56
CA MET A 68 5.84 1.06 2.07
C MET A 68 6.73 0.40 3.14
N SER A 69 6.47 0.71 4.42
CA SER A 69 7.17 0.11 5.56
C SER A 69 6.79 -1.36 5.77
N LEU A 70 5.70 -1.86 5.18
CA LEU A 70 5.35 -3.28 5.21
C LEU A 70 6.32 -4.15 4.39
N PHE A 71 6.86 -3.57 3.31
CA PHE A 71 7.76 -4.21 2.35
C PHE A 71 9.22 -4.25 2.82
N ASP A 72 9.52 -3.72 4.02
CA ASP A 72 10.82 -3.87 4.71
C ASP A 72 10.83 -5.13 5.58
#